data_AF-A0A920E512-F1
#
_entry.id   AF-A0A920E512-F1
#
_cell.length_a   1.000
_cell.length_b   1.000
_cell.length_c   1.000
_cell.angle_alpha   90.00
_cell.angle_beta   90.00
_cell.angle_gamma   90.00
#
_symmetry.space_group_name_H-M   'P 1'
#
loop_
_entity.id
_entity.type
_entity.pdbx_description
1 polymer ?
#
loop_
_entity_poly.entity_id
_entity_poly.type
_entity_poly.pdbx_seq_one_letter_code
_entity_poly.pdbx_strand_id
1 'polypeptide(L)' 'MQDDKSKQSKDVFSSKLEVENKKFFFDLKENHKGHYLKITEVSGGRSSIIIPVDGLGEFQGHLLEVIDKASLS' A
#
# COMPACT_ATOMS: atom_id res chain seq x y z
N MET A 1 -35.38 7.13 -0.02
CA MET A 1 -34.22 7.23 0.89
C MET A 1 -33.02 6.69 0.12
N GLN A 2 -32.35 7.55 -0.65
CA GLN A 2 -31.15 7.20 -1.40
C GLN A 2 -30.08 8.22 -1.00
N ASP A 3 -29.27 7.84 -0.02
CA ASP A 3 -28.03 8.53 0.33
C ASP A 3 -26.95 7.45 0.50
N ASP A 4 -26.63 6.74 -0.59
CA ASP A 4 -25.43 5.90 -0.69
C ASP A 4 -24.26 6.76 -1.18
N LYS A 5 -23.92 7.80 -0.40
CA LYS A 5 -22.68 8.54 -0.57
C LYS A 5 -21.76 8.26 0.61
N SER A 6 -20.53 7.84 0.29
CA SER A 6 -19.31 7.91 1.09
C SER A 6 -18.78 6.65 1.82
N LYS A 7 -18.52 5.58 1.07
CA LYS A 7 -17.24 4.84 1.24
C LYS A 7 -16.21 5.34 0.22
N GLN A 8 -16.13 6.65 0.05
CA GLN A 8 -15.22 7.27 -0.91
C GLN A 8 -13.88 7.46 -0.20
N SER A 9 -12.89 6.63 -0.54
CA SER A 9 -11.51 6.89 -0.16
C SER A 9 -10.94 7.97 -1.06
N LYS A 10 -10.31 8.98 -0.48
CA LYS A 10 -9.58 10.03 -1.21
C LYS A 10 -8.13 9.59 -1.40
N ASP A 11 -7.60 9.79 -2.61
CA ASP A 11 -6.18 9.57 -2.90
C ASP A 11 -5.38 10.77 -2.38
N VAL A 12 -4.40 10.51 -1.52
CA VAL A 12 -3.53 11.54 -0.91
C VAL A 12 -2.21 11.59 -1.67
N PHE A 13 -1.62 10.41 -1.93
CA PHE A 13 -0.37 10.29 -2.67
C PHE A 13 -0.29 8.90 -3.31
N SER A 14 0.35 8.80 -4.48
CA SER A 14 0.60 7.52 -5.14
C SER A 14 2.03 7.47 -5.69
N SER A 15 2.65 6.30 -5.53
CA SER A 15 3.91 5.95 -6.18
C SER A 15 3.79 4.62 -6.90
N LYS A 16 4.64 4.39 -7.90
CA LYS A 16 4.70 3.14 -8.65
C LYS A 16 6.13 2.62 -8.77
N LEU A 17 6.26 1.31 -8.80
CA LEU A 17 7.50 0.59 -9.09
C LEU A 17 7.20 -0.48 -10.13
N GLU A 18 8.00 -0.53 -11.19
CA GLU A 18 7.92 -1.57 -12.22
C GLU A 18 9.22 -2.37 -12.19
N VAL A 19 9.13 -3.69 -11.99
CA VAL A 19 10.26 -4.62 -11.93
C VAL A 19 9.89 -5.87 -12.73
N GLU A 20 10.67 -6.20 -13.74
CA GLU A 20 10.38 -7.29 -14.69
C GLU A 20 8.95 -7.19 -15.28
N ASN A 21 8.10 -8.19 -15.03
CA ASN A 21 6.70 -8.24 -15.44
C ASN A 21 5.72 -7.84 -14.32
N LYS A 22 6.23 -7.32 -13.19
CA LYS A 22 5.44 -6.89 -12.03
C LYS A 22 5.36 -5.38 -11.95
N LYS A 23 4.17 -4.87 -11.61
CA LYS A 23 3.93 -3.46 -11.28
C LYS A 23 3.38 -3.37 -9.87
N PHE A 24 4.04 -2.61 -9.02
CA PHE A 24 3.61 -2.31 -7.67
C PHE A 24 3.10 -0.87 -7.60
N PHE A 25 1.92 -0.68 -7.00
CA PHE A 25 1.33 0.63 -6.73
C PHE A 25 1.25 0.83 -5.23
N PHE A 26 1.71 1.97 -4.75
CA PHE A 26 1.74 2.36 -3.35
C PHE A 26 0.85 3.60 -3.20
N ASP A 27 -0.40 3.40 -2.78
CA ASP A 27 -1.39 4.47 -2.66
C ASP A 27 -1.63 4.81 -1.18
N LEU A 28 -1.23 6.01 -0.76
CA LEU A 28 -1.69 6.59 0.50
C LEU A 28 -3.10 7.17 0.28
N LYS A 29 -4.06 6.65 1.04
CA LYS A 29 -5.49 6.97 0.91
C LYS A 29 -6.06 7.39 2.25
N GLU A 30 -7.13 8.17 2.22
CA GLU A 30 -7.86 8.65 3.39
C GLU A 30 -9.32 8.20 3.32
N ASN A 31 -9.87 7.69 4.41
CA ASN A 31 -11.29 7.41 4.57
C ASN A 31 -11.79 7.88 5.96
N HIS A 32 -13.04 7.60 6.31
CA HIS A 32 -13.63 8.00 7.60
C HIS A 32 -12.90 7.45 8.84
N LYS A 33 -12.05 6.41 8.70
CA LYS A 33 -11.22 5.85 9.77
C LYS A 33 -9.80 6.44 9.81
N GLY A 34 -9.49 7.36 8.91
CA GLY A 34 -8.17 7.97 8.77
C GLY A 34 -7.39 7.48 7.54
N HIS A 35 -6.08 7.62 7.62
CA HIS A 35 -5.17 7.32 6.53
C HIS A 35 -4.72 5.85 6.52
N TYR A 36 -4.50 5.30 5.33
CA TYR A 36 -3.95 3.97 5.14
C TYR A 36 -3.15 3.89 3.85
N LEU A 37 -2.13 3.03 3.83
CA LEU A 37 -1.41 2.66 2.62
C LEU A 37 -2.08 1.43 1.99
N LYS A 38 -2.37 1.48 0.70
CA LYS A 38 -2.71 0.31 -0.10
C LYS A 38 -1.55 -0.03 -1.03
N ILE A 39 -1.01 -1.23 -0.92
CA ILE A 39 -0.02 -1.76 -1.85
C ILE A 39 -0.73 -2.73 -2.78
N THR A 40 -0.63 -2.51 -4.10
CA THR A 40 -1.20 -3.39 -5.12
C THR A 40 -0.09 -3.97 -5.97
N GLU A 41 -0.05 -5.29 -6.15
CA GLU A 41 0.76 -5.95 -7.18
C GLU A 41 -0.11 -6.24 -8.41
N VAL A 42 0.40 -5.96 -9.60
CA VAL A 42 -0.17 -6.35 -10.89
C VAL A 42 0.89 -7.12 -11.69
N SER A 43 0.58 -8.35 -12.07
CA SER A 43 1.42 -9.20 -12.92
C SER A 43 0.56 -10.07 -13.84
N GLY A 44 0.46 -11.37 -13.60
CA GLY A 44 -0.55 -12.26 -14.22
C GLY A 44 -1.92 -12.18 -13.54
N GLY A 45 -2.00 -11.49 -12.40
CA GLY A 45 -3.21 -11.20 -11.65
C GLY A 45 -3.05 -9.90 -10.87
N ARG A 46 -4.05 -9.57 -10.04
CA ARG A 46 -4.03 -8.37 -9.20
C ARG A 46 -4.29 -8.75 -7.74
N SER A 47 -3.37 -8.43 -6.86
CA SER A 47 -3.51 -8.60 -5.41
C SER A 47 -3.28 -7.28 -4.68
N SER A 48 -3.79 -7.13 -3.47
CA SER A 48 -3.57 -5.92 -2.67
C SER A 48 -3.59 -6.21 -1.18
N ILE A 49 -2.76 -5.46 -0.45
CA ILE A 49 -2.80 -5.37 1.02
C ILE A 49 -3.09 -3.93 1.45
N ILE A 50 -3.62 -3.78 2.66
CA ILE A 50 -3.89 -2.48 3.29
C ILE A 50 -3.17 -2.43 4.63
N ILE A 51 -2.46 -1.34 4.88
CA ILE A 51 -1.72 -1.10 6.12
C ILE A 51 -2.23 0.23 6.70
N PRO A 52 -2.84 0.25 7.89
CA PRO A 52 -3.16 1.50 8.59
C PRO A 52 -1.90 2.34 8.81
N VAL A 53 -2.03 3.68 8.76
CA VAL A 53 -0.86 4.56 8.92
C VAL A 53 -0.12 4.33 10.24
N ASP A 54 -0.82 4.03 11.32
CA ASP A 54 -0.24 3.76 12.63
C ASP A 54 0.73 2.56 12.64
N GLY A 55 0.57 1.62 11.69
CA GLY A 55 1.44 0.44 11.54
C GLY A 55 2.60 0.63 10.56
N LEU A 56 2.69 1.76 9.86
CA LEU A 56 3.70 1.95 8.80
C LEU A 56 5.13 2.00 9.32
N GLY A 57 5.35 2.53 10.52
CA GLY A 57 6.69 2.58 11.13
C GLY A 57 7.24 1.18 11.41
N GLU A 58 6.43 0.30 12.00
CA GLU A 58 6.81 -1.09 12.26
C GLU A 58 6.97 -1.88 10.95
N PHE A 59 6.07 -1.67 9.99
CA PHE A 59 6.18 -2.26 8.65
C PHE A 59 7.48 -1.86 7.94
N GLN A 60 7.87 -0.59 8.02
CA GLN A 60 9.15 -0.11 7.49
C GLN A 60 10.34 -0.78 8.19
N GLY A 61 10.30 -0.89 9.52
CA GLY A 61 11.36 -1.54 10.30
C GLY A 61 11.62 -2.97 9.84
N HIS A 62 10.56 -3.78 9.72
CA HIS A 62 10.69 -5.15 9.23
C HIS A 62 11.10 -5.25 7.76
N LEU A 63 10.65 -4.32 6.91
CA LEU A 63 11.08 -4.29 5.51
C LEU A 63 12.59 -4.03 5.40
N LEU A 64 13.11 -3.08 6.17
CA LEU A 64 14.54 -2.77 6.22
C LEU A 64 15.35 -3.97 6.75
N GLU A 65 14.89 -4.62 7.82
CA GLU A 65 15.55 -5.81 8.36
C GLU A 65 15.68 -6.93 7.32
N VAL A 66 14.63 -7.17 6.53
CA VAL A 66 14.66 -8.17 5.44
C VAL A 66 15.64 -7.75 4.33
N ILE A 67 15.67 -6.47 3.95
CA ILE A 67 16.60 -5.94 2.93
C ILE A 67 18.05 -6.10 3.38
N ASP A 68 18.35 -5.76 4.64
CA ASP A 68 19.69 -5.91 5.20
C ASP A 68 20.14 -7.38 5.17
N LYS A 69 19.24 -8.31 5.51
CA LYS A 69 19.54 -9.76 5.45
C LYS A 69 19.73 -10.28 4.03
N ALA A 70 18.95 -9.79 3.06
CA ALA A 70 19.10 -10.17 1.65
C ALA A 70 20.40 -9.64 1.02
N SER A 71 20.96 -8.56 1.56
CA SER A 71 22.22 -7.96 1.08
C SER A 71 23.47 -8.64 1.67
N LEU A 72 23.30 -9.47 2.69
CA LEU A 72 24.38 -10.22 3.37
C LEU A 72 24.56 -11.66 2.82
N SER A 73 23.73 -12.06 1.86
CA SER A 73 23.79 -13.35 1.14
C SER A 73 24.33 -13.17 -0.27
#